data_AF-A0A2G4H1D9-F1
#
_entry.id   AF-A0A2G4H1D9-F1
#
_cell.length_a   1.000
_cell.length_b   1.000
_cell.length_c   1.000
_cell.angle_alpha   90.00
_cell.angle_beta   90.00
_cell.angle_gamma   90.00
#
_symmetry.space_group_name_H-M   'P 1'
#
loop_
_entity.id
_entity.type
_entity.pdbx_description
1 polymer ?
#
loop_
_entity_poly.entity_id
_entity_poly.type
_entity_poly.pdbx_seq_one_letter_code
_entity_poly.pdbx_strand_id
1 'polypeptide(L)'
;MVFTLGVVLVGLSFLGRRAEIATPVAKPTQAPPAKGQVRVKLRSSASLNLDESKNVRPDAPELGPKDLAVFQSKAQARFGALVKEMGYADESRVTGLTISAQMLMDKMGNEPSWEQLAKEINALALTWPEANQQERQVILDRLSAIYDQGAIELRRRLSDLR
;
A
#
# COMPACT_ATOMS: atom_id res chain seq x y z
N MET A 1 5.48 6.90 -28.12
CA MET A 1 5.65 5.79 -27.15
C MET A 1 4.49 5.85 -26.19
N VAL A 2 3.65 4.82 -26.17
CA VAL A 2 2.44 4.73 -25.35
C VAL A 2 2.84 4.22 -23.97
N PHE A 3 3.18 5.12 -23.06
CA PHE A 3 3.42 4.84 -21.64
C PHE A 3 2.21 5.34 -20.84
N THR A 4 1.05 4.76 -21.14
CA THR A 4 -0.18 5.01 -20.39
C THR A 4 -0.15 4.23 -19.08
N LEU A 5 -0.98 4.63 -18.12
CA LEU A 5 -1.26 4.02 -16.81
C LEU A 5 -1.37 2.48 -16.77
N GLY A 6 -1.37 1.79 -17.90
CA GLY A 6 -1.20 0.35 -18.02
C GLY A 6 0.02 -0.21 -17.27
N VAL A 7 1.10 0.55 -17.04
CA VAL A 7 2.25 0.03 -16.26
C VAL A 7 1.92 -0.11 -14.76
N VAL A 8 1.08 0.77 -14.21
CA VAL A 8 0.59 0.64 -12.83
C VAL A 8 -0.42 -0.51 -12.71
N LEU A 9 -1.15 -0.81 -13.78
CA LEU A 9 -2.16 -1.87 -13.84
C LEU A 9 -1.61 -3.27 -14.21
N VAL A 10 -0.57 -3.36 -15.04
CA VAL A 10 -0.05 -4.63 -15.58
C VAL A 10 1.16 -5.15 -14.78
N GLY A 11 1.95 -4.27 -14.16
CA GLY A 11 3.16 -4.65 -13.42
C GLY A 11 2.92 -5.58 -12.22
N LEU A 12 1.74 -5.55 -11.60
CA LEU A 12 1.43 -6.37 -10.41
C LEU A 12 0.93 -7.79 -10.72
N SER A 13 0.61 -8.11 -11.98
CA SER A 13 0.18 -9.48 -12.35
C SER A 13 1.34 -10.51 -12.31
N PHE A 14 2.59 -10.05 -12.31
CA PHE A 14 3.77 -10.93 -12.34
C PHE A 14 4.32 -11.35 -10.96
N LEU A 15 4.02 -10.62 -9.88
CA LEU A 15 4.44 -11.03 -8.53
C LEU A 15 3.52 -12.08 -7.88
N GLY A 16 2.37 -12.39 -8.47
CA GLY A 16 1.40 -13.35 -7.94
C GLY A 16 1.64 -14.82 -8.29
N ARG A 17 2.64 -15.14 -9.13
CA ARG A 17 2.86 -16.51 -9.62
C ARG A 17 4.36 -16.85 -9.71
N ARG A 18 4.95 -17.26 -8.58
CA ARG A 18 5.98 -18.31 -8.42
C ARG A 18 6.85 -18.01 -7.20
N ALA A 19 6.44 -18.58 -6.07
CA ALA A 19 7.39 -19.03 -5.05
C ALA A 19 6.72 -20.21 -4.34
N GLU A 20 6.77 -21.36 -5.02
CA GLU A 20 6.55 -22.66 -4.39
C GLU A 20 7.54 -22.80 -3.24
N ILE A 21 7.01 -22.95 -2.02
CA ILE A 21 7.79 -23.07 -0.79
C ILE A 21 8.39 -24.48 -0.78
N ALA A 22 9.63 -24.60 -1.24
CA ALA A 22 10.46 -25.77 -0.96
C ALA A 22 11.14 -25.55 0.40
N THR A 23 10.64 -26.23 1.42
CA THR A 23 11.27 -26.35 2.75
C THR A 23 12.59 -27.11 2.67
N PRO A 24 13.71 -26.57 3.18
CA PRO A 24 14.83 -27.40 3.61
C PRO A 24 14.71 -27.69 5.12
N VAL A 25 14.52 -28.96 5.43
CA VAL A 25 14.69 -29.56 6.76
C VAL A 25 16.19 -29.61 7.08
N ALA A 26 16.62 -28.99 8.18
CA ALA A 26 17.95 -29.17 8.75
C ALA A 26 17.85 -29.77 10.17
N LYS A 27 18.68 -30.79 10.40
CA LYS A 27 18.74 -31.73 11.54
C LYS A 27 18.90 -31.08 12.94
N PRO A 28 18.50 -31.79 14.02
CA PRO A 28 18.76 -31.40 15.40
C PRO A 28 20.06 -32.02 15.92
N THR A 29 20.88 -31.27 16.67
CA THR A 29 21.92 -31.86 17.53
C THR A 29 22.13 -31.07 18.82
N GLN A 30 22.11 -31.85 19.92
CA GLN A 30 22.72 -31.67 21.24
C GLN A 30 22.00 -30.93 22.39
N ALA A 31 21.31 -31.76 23.18
CA ALA A 31 21.57 -32.13 24.59
C ALA A 31 21.54 -31.09 25.73
N PRO A 32 21.07 -31.48 26.94
CA PRO A 32 20.52 -30.57 27.96
C PRO A 32 21.52 -30.24 29.09
N PRO A 33 21.22 -29.22 29.93
CA PRO A 33 21.66 -29.27 31.31
C PRO A 33 20.52 -29.09 32.34
N ALA A 34 20.53 -30.05 33.27
CA ALA A 34 20.38 -29.96 34.72
C ALA A 34 19.25 -29.14 35.38
N LYS A 35 18.53 -29.86 36.25
CA LYS A 35 17.65 -29.40 37.32
C LYS A 35 18.32 -28.34 38.21
N GLY A 36 17.52 -27.35 38.60
CA GLY A 36 17.69 -26.62 39.86
C GLY A 36 18.18 -25.19 39.71
N GLN A 37 17.24 -24.25 39.64
CA GLN A 37 17.24 -22.99 40.40
C GLN A 37 16.03 -22.16 39.96
N VAL A 38 15.00 -22.13 40.80
CA VAL A 38 13.93 -21.12 40.72
C VAL A 38 14.57 -19.79 41.15
N ARG A 39 15.23 -19.11 40.20
CA ARG A 39 15.46 -17.68 40.31
C ARG A 39 14.22 -17.00 39.77
N VAL A 40 13.46 -16.39 40.68
CA VAL A 40 12.37 -15.46 40.35
C VAL A 40 12.98 -14.36 39.48
N LYS A 41 12.84 -14.46 38.16
CA LYS A 41 13.19 -13.38 37.25
C LYS A 41 12.26 -12.22 37.58
N LEU A 42 12.85 -11.10 37.97
CA LEU A 42 12.24 -9.79 38.03
C LEU A 42 11.39 -9.65 36.75
N ARG A 43 10.05 -9.58 36.90
CA ARG A 43 9.15 -9.44 35.76
C ARG A 43 9.53 -8.13 35.09
N SER A 44 10.11 -8.23 33.90
CA SER A 44 10.36 -7.09 33.01
C SER A 44 9.08 -6.26 32.98
N SER A 45 9.19 -5.03 33.45
CA SER A 45 8.16 -4.01 33.38
C SER A 45 7.96 -3.65 31.92
N ALA A 46 7.15 -4.44 31.22
CA ALA A 46 6.54 -4.04 29.96
C ALA A 46 5.63 -2.86 30.30
N SER A 47 6.01 -1.66 29.86
CA SER A 47 5.15 -0.48 29.96
C SER A 47 3.91 -0.74 29.12
N LEU A 48 2.78 -1.02 29.77
CA LEU A 48 1.48 -1.13 29.10
C LEU A 48 1.16 0.23 28.48
N ASN A 49 0.90 0.24 27.16
CA ASN A 49 0.46 1.43 26.46
C ASN A 49 -1.02 1.65 26.84
N LEU A 50 -1.28 2.58 27.75
CA LEU A 50 -2.62 2.85 28.28
C LEU A 50 -3.25 4.04 27.55
N ASP A 51 -4.55 3.98 27.25
CA ASP A 51 -5.31 5.14 26.77
C ASP A 51 -5.67 6.10 27.92
N GLU A 52 -6.33 7.21 27.57
CA GLU A 52 -6.81 8.22 28.53
C GLU A 52 -7.79 7.65 29.58
N SER A 53 -8.41 6.51 29.27
CA SER A 53 -9.32 5.77 30.15
C SER A 53 -8.62 4.62 30.91
N LYS A 54 -7.29 4.54 30.84
CA LYS A 54 -6.45 3.47 31.43
C LYS A 54 -6.74 2.07 30.88
N ASN A 55 -7.35 1.97 29.71
CA ASN A 55 -7.45 0.70 29.01
C ASN A 55 -6.13 0.43 28.29
N VAL A 56 -5.75 -0.84 28.20
CA VAL A 56 -4.68 -1.26 27.31
C VAL A 56 -5.10 -0.88 25.90
N ARG A 57 -4.38 0.05 25.27
CA ARG A 57 -4.59 0.34 23.85
C ARG A 57 -4.29 -0.95 23.10
N PRO A 58 -5.20 -1.44 22.24
CA PRO A 58 -4.80 -2.45 21.29
C PRO A 58 -3.65 -1.84 20.49
N ASP A 59 -2.51 -2.53 20.44
CA ASP A 59 -1.45 -2.16 19.52
C ASP A 59 -2.06 -2.00 18.13
N ALA A 60 -1.66 -0.94 17.41
CA ALA A 60 -2.09 -0.78 16.03
C ALA A 60 -1.80 -2.10 15.29
N PRO A 61 -2.74 -2.60 14.47
CA PRO A 61 -2.54 -3.89 13.81
C PRO A 61 -1.23 -3.84 13.03
N GLU A 62 -0.37 -4.85 13.25
CA GLU A 62 0.93 -4.91 12.59
C GLU A 62 0.74 -4.89 11.07
N LEU A 63 1.43 -3.95 10.41
CA LEU A 63 1.44 -3.84 8.96
C LEU A 63 2.25 -5.01 8.39
N GLY A 64 1.58 -5.90 7.68
CA GLY A 64 2.13 -7.06 7.04
C GLY A 64 2.53 -6.82 5.58
N PRO A 65 3.19 -7.81 4.94
CA PRO A 65 3.69 -7.67 3.57
C PRO A 65 2.63 -7.34 2.52
N LYS A 66 1.36 -7.67 2.78
CA LYS A 66 0.24 -7.47 1.84
C LYS A 66 -0.48 -6.13 2.00
N ASP A 67 -0.27 -5.40 3.10
CA ASP A 67 -1.08 -4.21 3.39
C ASP A 67 -0.86 -3.07 2.40
N LEU A 68 0.35 -2.93 1.86
CA LEU A 68 0.62 -1.99 0.78
C LEU A 68 -0.23 -2.31 -0.48
N ALA A 69 -0.31 -3.58 -0.87
CA ALA A 69 -1.11 -3.97 -2.03
C ALA A 69 -2.61 -3.76 -1.79
N VAL A 70 -3.09 -4.07 -0.59
CA VAL A 70 -4.49 -3.82 -0.17
C VAL A 70 -4.78 -2.32 -0.21
N PHE A 71 -3.86 -1.50 0.30
CA PHE A 71 -3.97 -0.05 0.29
C PHE A 71 -4.05 0.51 -1.13
N GLN A 72 -3.13 0.10 -2.03
CA GLN A 72 -3.13 0.56 -3.42
C GLN A 72 -4.40 0.14 -4.17
N SER A 73 -4.91 -1.08 -3.92
CA SER A 73 -6.16 -1.56 -4.51
C SER A 73 -7.36 -0.71 -4.05
N LYS A 74 -7.43 -0.36 -2.77
CA LYS A 74 -8.47 0.54 -2.24
C LYS A 74 -8.37 1.95 -2.85
N ALA A 75 -7.16 2.48 -2.98
CA ALA A 75 -6.94 3.77 -3.63
C ALA A 75 -7.42 3.75 -5.08
N GLN A 76 -7.08 2.70 -5.84
CA GLN A 76 -7.54 2.52 -7.22
C GLN A 76 -9.07 2.45 -7.33
N ALA A 77 -9.72 1.68 -6.44
CA ALA A 77 -11.18 1.58 -6.41
C ALA A 77 -11.84 2.96 -6.15
N ARG A 78 -11.22 3.80 -5.30
CA ARG A 78 -11.68 5.17 -5.05
C ARG A 78 -11.60 6.05 -6.30
N PHE A 79 -10.55 5.95 -7.10
CA PHE A 79 -10.47 6.66 -8.39
C PHE A 79 -11.57 6.21 -9.35
N GLY A 80 -11.78 4.89 -9.47
CA GLY A 80 -12.86 4.36 -10.31
C GLY A 80 -14.24 4.85 -9.87
N ALA A 81 -14.50 4.85 -8.55
CA ALA A 81 -15.73 5.39 -7.99
C ALA A 81 -15.90 6.89 -8.29
N LEU A 82 -14.83 7.69 -8.17
CA LEU A 82 -14.85 9.12 -8.48
C LEU A 82 -15.20 9.38 -9.95
N VAL A 83 -14.59 8.66 -10.89
CA VAL A 83 -14.93 8.81 -12.31
C VAL A 83 -16.41 8.48 -12.55
N LYS A 84 -16.91 7.40 -11.95
CA LYS A 84 -18.31 7.00 -12.05
C LYS A 84 -19.25 8.05 -11.48
N GLU A 85 -18.95 8.57 -10.29
CA GLU A 85 -19.69 9.67 -9.64
C GLU A 85 -19.73 10.91 -10.55
N MET A 86 -18.63 11.20 -11.22
CA MET A 86 -18.51 12.34 -12.12
C MET A 86 -19.14 12.10 -13.51
N GLY A 87 -19.73 10.93 -13.77
CA GLY A 87 -20.43 10.62 -15.01
C GLY A 87 -19.50 10.32 -16.20
N TYR A 88 -18.24 9.97 -15.94
CA TYR A 88 -17.25 9.69 -16.98
C TYR A 88 -16.95 8.19 -17.16
N ALA A 89 -17.71 7.31 -16.52
CA ALA A 89 -17.61 5.87 -16.70
C ALA A 89 -18.30 5.43 -18.02
N ASP A 90 -17.64 4.56 -18.78
CA ASP A 90 -18.15 3.99 -20.02
C ASP A 90 -17.77 2.50 -20.10
N GLU A 91 -18.71 1.64 -19.70
CA GLU A 91 -18.52 0.19 -19.63
C GLU A 91 -18.41 -0.47 -21.02
N SER A 92 -18.77 0.24 -22.09
CA SER A 92 -18.59 -0.27 -23.46
C SER A 92 -17.13 -0.22 -23.93
N ARG A 93 -16.28 0.52 -23.21
CA ARG A 93 -14.87 0.73 -23.55
C ARG A 93 -13.97 -0.14 -22.69
N VAL A 94 -12.85 -0.59 -23.27
CA VAL A 94 -11.84 -1.41 -22.59
C VAL A 94 -11.30 -0.75 -21.31
N THR A 95 -11.20 0.58 -21.31
CA THR A 95 -10.72 1.35 -20.15
C THR A 95 -11.80 1.56 -19.09
N GLY A 96 -13.08 1.32 -19.38
CA GLY A 96 -14.19 1.69 -18.51
C GLY A 96 -14.43 3.20 -18.41
N LEU A 97 -13.76 4.02 -19.24
CA LEU A 97 -13.78 5.49 -19.19
C LEU A 97 -14.21 6.06 -20.55
N THR A 98 -14.96 7.16 -20.50
CA THR A 98 -15.20 8.03 -21.67
C THR A 98 -13.87 8.52 -22.27
N ILE A 99 -13.89 8.88 -23.56
CA ILE A 99 -12.70 9.38 -24.29
C ILE A 99 -12.13 10.64 -23.61
N SER A 100 -12.97 11.59 -23.23
CA SER A 100 -12.54 12.86 -22.65
C SER A 100 -11.83 12.67 -21.30
N ALA A 101 -12.38 11.82 -20.43
CA ALA A 101 -11.76 11.50 -19.15
C ALA A 101 -10.45 10.71 -19.34
N GLN A 102 -10.41 9.78 -20.30
CA GLN A 102 -9.19 9.06 -20.64
C GLN A 102 -8.07 10.02 -21.09
N MET A 103 -8.37 10.91 -22.05
CA MET A 103 -7.41 11.90 -22.54
C MET A 103 -6.93 12.85 -21.43
N LEU A 104 -7.83 13.25 -20.52
CA LEU A 104 -7.47 14.07 -19.38
C LEU A 104 -6.49 13.35 -18.43
N MET A 105 -6.81 12.10 -18.07
CA MET A 105 -5.95 11.31 -17.18
C MET A 105 -4.58 11.02 -17.82
N ASP A 106 -4.54 10.75 -19.12
CA ASP A 106 -3.29 10.61 -19.87
C ASP A 106 -2.50 11.93 -19.87
N LYS A 107 -3.17 13.08 -20.08
CA LYS A 107 -2.51 14.40 -20.00
C LYS A 107 -1.94 14.66 -18.61
N MET A 108 -2.72 14.41 -17.55
CA MET A 108 -2.27 14.53 -16.16
C MET A 108 -1.02 13.68 -15.92
N GLY A 109 -1.04 12.41 -16.30
CA GLY A 109 0.07 11.49 -16.07
C GLY A 109 1.40 11.91 -16.74
N ASN A 110 1.33 12.70 -17.81
CA ASN A 110 2.51 13.22 -18.52
C ASN A 110 3.01 14.58 -17.99
N GLU A 111 2.38 15.16 -16.98
CA GLU A 111 2.91 16.40 -16.38
C GLU A 111 4.09 16.07 -15.46
N PRO A 112 5.16 16.89 -15.44
CA PRO A 112 6.36 16.61 -14.64
C PRO A 112 6.09 16.36 -13.15
N SER A 113 5.09 17.06 -12.58
CA SER A 113 4.68 16.88 -11.19
C SER A 113 4.10 15.48 -10.93
N TRP A 114 3.26 14.97 -11.83
CA TRP A 114 2.67 13.65 -11.73
C TRP A 114 3.70 12.55 -12.00
N GLU A 115 4.62 12.76 -12.94
CA GLU A 115 5.74 11.85 -13.16
C GLU A 115 6.64 11.74 -11.93
N GLN A 116 6.91 12.85 -11.24
CA GLN A 116 7.70 12.86 -10.02
C GLN A 116 6.99 12.10 -8.89
N LEU A 117 5.68 12.29 -8.71
CA LEU A 117 4.88 11.54 -7.75
C LEU A 117 4.86 10.03 -8.07
N ALA A 118 4.79 9.66 -9.35
CA ALA A 118 4.86 8.25 -9.76
C ALA A 118 6.20 7.62 -9.41
N LYS A 119 7.31 8.34 -9.62
CA LYS A 119 8.65 7.89 -9.20
C LYS A 119 8.75 7.72 -7.70
N GLU A 120 8.15 8.65 -6.93
CA GLU A 120 8.11 8.56 -5.48
C GLU A 120 7.30 7.36 -4.98
N ILE A 121 6.11 7.12 -5.53
CA ILE A 121 5.29 5.93 -5.21
C ILE A 121 6.11 4.66 -5.46
N ASN A 122 6.80 4.56 -6.59
CA ASN A 122 7.63 3.41 -6.92
C ASN A 122 8.79 3.24 -5.93
N ALA A 123 9.47 4.32 -5.55
CA ALA A 123 10.55 4.27 -4.57
C ALA A 123 10.05 3.78 -3.20
N LEU A 124 8.91 4.29 -2.74
CA LEU A 124 8.28 3.87 -1.48
C LEU A 124 7.82 2.40 -1.52
N ALA A 125 7.33 1.93 -2.67
CA ALA A 125 6.95 0.54 -2.85
C ALA A 125 8.16 -0.41 -2.83
N LEU A 126 9.31 0.03 -3.35
CA LEU A 126 10.55 -0.75 -3.35
C LEU A 126 11.13 -0.90 -1.94
N THR A 127 10.98 0.09 -1.06
CA THR A 127 11.48 0.02 0.32
C THR A 127 10.55 -0.76 1.27
N TRP A 128 9.28 -0.97 0.88
CA TRP A 128 8.28 -1.66 1.70
C TRP A 128 8.68 -3.02 2.28
N PRO A 129 9.32 -3.94 1.52
CA PRO A 129 9.65 -5.27 2.04
C PRO A 129 10.63 -5.22 3.22
N GLU A 130 11.54 -4.25 3.20
CA GLU A 130 12.60 -4.08 4.20
C GLU A 130 12.18 -3.15 5.35
N ALA A 131 11.10 -2.37 5.14
CA ALA A 131 10.60 -1.42 6.12
C ALA A 131 10.12 -2.11 7.41
N ASN A 132 10.52 -1.55 8.55
CA ASN A 132 9.98 -1.89 9.87
C ASN A 132 8.56 -1.32 10.07
N GLN A 133 7.91 -1.62 11.20
CA GLN A 133 6.52 -1.18 11.46
C GLN A 133 6.33 0.34 11.38
N GLN A 134 7.26 1.11 11.94
CA GLN A 134 7.19 2.57 11.92
C GLN A 134 7.39 3.11 10.49
N GLU A 135 8.36 2.58 9.76
CA GLU A 135 8.62 2.94 8.37
C GLU A 135 7.44 2.60 7.46
N ARG A 136 6.80 1.44 7.67
CA ARG A 136 5.59 1.05 6.93
C ARG A 136 4.45 2.02 7.16
N GLN A 137 4.26 2.48 8.41
CA GLN A 137 3.25 3.50 8.70
C GLN A 137 3.55 4.81 7.96
N VAL A 138 4.80 5.27 8.00
CA VAL A 138 5.24 6.49 7.28
C VAL A 138 5.03 6.35 5.77
N ILE A 139 5.34 5.19 5.19
CA ILE A 139 5.10 4.89 3.78
C ILE A 139 3.61 4.98 3.45
N LEU A 140 2.73 4.35 4.25
CA LEU A 140 1.29 4.41 4.02
C LEU A 140 0.74 5.83 4.16
N ASP A 141 1.17 6.59 5.16
CA ASP A 141 0.77 7.98 5.35
C ASP A 141 1.17 8.84 4.14
N ARG A 142 2.40 8.65 3.65
CA ARG A 142 2.89 9.37 2.47
C ARG A 142 2.12 8.99 1.21
N LEU A 143 1.88 7.70 0.99
CA LEU A 143 1.09 7.25 -0.15
C LEU A 143 -0.36 7.75 -0.07
N SER A 144 -0.96 7.78 1.13
CA SER A 144 -2.30 8.35 1.34
C SER A 144 -2.35 9.80 0.91
N ALA A 145 -1.41 10.62 1.35
CA ALA A 145 -1.35 12.03 0.94
C ALA A 145 -1.24 12.19 -0.58
N ILE A 146 -0.42 11.38 -1.25
CA ILE A 146 -0.27 11.41 -2.71
C ILE A 146 -1.58 11.03 -3.41
N TYR A 147 -2.24 9.95 -2.98
CA TYR A 147 -3.50 9.52 -3.59
C TYR A 147 -4.65 10.48 -3.30
N ASP A 148 -4.69 11.11 -2.12
CA ASP A 148 -5.67 12.16 -1.80
C ASP A 148 -5.50 13.38 -2.70
N GLN A 149 -4.25 13.85 -2.88
CA GLN A 149 -3.94 14.91 -3.84
C GLN A 149 -4.36 14.51 -5.26
N GLY A 150 -4.09 13.27 -5.66
CA GLY A 150 -4.56 12.67 -6.91
C GLY A 150 -6.06 12.78 -7.11
N ALA A 151 -6.84 12.36 -6.10
CA ALA A 151 -8.29 12.35 -6.17
C ALA A 151 -8.88 13.78 -6.22
N ILE A 152 -8.32 14.71 -5.45
CA ILE A 152 -8.75 16.12 -5.44
C ILE A 152 -8.52 16.74 -6.81
N GLU A 153 -7.32 16.60 -7.38
CA GLU A 153 -7.01 17.20 -8.67
C GLU A 153 -7.78 16.54 -9.81
N LEU A 154 -7.94 15.21 -9.78
CA LEU A 154 -8.75 14.52 -10.78
C LEU A 154 -10.21 15.02 -10.74
N ARG A 155 -10.81 15.14 -9.55
CA ARG A 155 -12.17 15.68 -9.40
C ARG A 155 -12.27 17.08 -9.97
N ARG A 156 -11.33 17.96 -9.64
CA ARG A 156 -11.29 19.34 -10.14
C ARG A 156 -11.28 19.36 -11.66
N ARG A 157 -10.34 18.66 -12.28
CA ARG A 157 -10.18 18.68 -13.75
C ARG A 157 -11.30 17.96 -14.49
N LEU A 158 -11.87 16.89 -13.93
CA LEU A 158 -13.06 16.27 -14.50
C LEU A 158 -14.26 17.23 -14.42
N SER A 159 -14.35 18.06 -13.39
CA SER A 159 -15.38 19.09 -13.31
C SER A 159 -15.21 20.15 -14.39
N ASP A 160 -13.96 20.52 -14.71
CA ASP A 160 -13.62 21.47 -15.78
C ASP A 160 -13.93 20.94 -17.20
N LEU A 161 -14.21 19.64 -17.35
CA LEU A 161 -14.63 19.04 -18.63
C LEU A 161 -16.14 19.16 -18.91
N ARG A 162 -16.94 19.61 -17.93
CA ARG A 162 -18.40 19.81 -18.07
C ARG A 162 -18.72 21.19 -18.60
#